data_AF-A0A0K3B416-F1
#
_entry.id   AF-A0A0K3B416-F1
#
_cell.length_a   1.000
_cell.length_b   1.000
_cell.length_c   1.000
_cell.angle_alpha   90.00
_cell.angle_beta   90.00
_cell.angle_gamma   90.00
#
_symmetry.space_group_name_H-M   'P 1'
#
loop_
_entity.id
_entity.type
_entity.pdbx_description
1 polymer ?
#
loop_
_entity_poly.entity_id
_entity_poly.type
_entity_poly.pdbx_seq_one_letter_code
_entity_poly.pdbx_strand_id
1 'polypeptide(L)'
;MTSSADRHARHLALAGRITHALTQRAAMAEAVGIMRCWQSCDAVQARRDLVDNGGGVDRQDAEAARVTALVDALADRRADPDWDS
;
A
#
# COMPACT_ATOMS: atom_id res chain seq x y z
N MET A 1 -22.83 -18.83 14.55
CA MET A 1 -21.50 -19.17 15.07
C MET A 1 -20.56 -19.40 13.90
N THR A 2 -19.64 -18.48 13.60
CA THR A 2 -18.62 -18.71 12.56
C THR A 2 -17.62 -19.74 13.07
N SER A 3 -17.44 -20.81 12.29
CA SER A 3 -16.54 -21.92 12.65
C SER A 3 -15.11 -21.41 12.80
N SER A 4 -14.32 -22.07 13.66
CA SER A 4 -12.89 -21.78 13.81
C SER A 4 -12.16 -21.78 12.44
N ALA A 5 -12.58 -22.67 11.54
CA ALA A 5 -12.08 -22.76 10.17
C ALA A 5 -12.36 -21.49 9.33
N ASP A 6 -13.57 -20.92 9.45
CA ASP A 6 -13.94 -19.70 8.71
C ASP A 6 -13.11 -18.50 9.16
N ARG A 7 -12.79 -18.43 10.46
CA ARG A 7 -11.97 -17.36 11.05
C ARG A 7 -10.52 -17.48 10.60
N HIS A 8 -9.99 -18.71 10.56
CA HIS A 8 -8.64 -18.98 10.06
C HIS A 8 -8.49 -18.64 8.57
N ALA A 9 -9.46 -19.05 7.73
CA ALA A 9 -9.47 -18.72 6.31
C ALA A 9 -9.51 -17.20 6.06
N ARG A 10 -10.31 -16.46 6.84
CA ARG A 10 -10.35 -14.99 6.78
C ARG A 10 -9.02 -14.35 7.17
N HIS A 11 -8.36 -14.85 8.20
CA HIS A 11 -7.04 -14.35 8.60
C HIS A 11 -5.98 -14.60 7.52
N LEU A 12 -5.97 -15.76 6.89
CA LEU A 12 -5.05 -16.06 5.78
C LEU A 12 -5.32 -15.17 4.56
N ALA A 13 -6.59 -14.97 4.19
CA ALA A 13 -6.95 -14.08 3.09
C ALA A 13 -6.55 -12.61 3.39
N LEU A 14 -6.68 -12.17 4.63
CA LEU A 14 -6.24 -10.83 5.05
C LEU A 14 -4.71 -10.72 5.03
N ALA A 15 -4.00 -11.70 5.57
CA ALA A 15 -2.54 -11.75 5.52
C ALA A 15 -2.02 -11.72 4.08
N GLY A 16 -2.62 -12.51 3.18
CA GLY A 16 -2.27 -12.50 1.76
C GLY A 16 -2.46 -11.14 1.10
N ARG A 17 -3.57 -10.45 1.39
CA ARG A 17 -3.81 -9.08 0.90
C ARG A 17 -2.80 -8.07 1.42
N ILE A 18 -2.44 -8.15 2.71
CA ILE A 18 -1.42 -7.28 3.30
C ILE A 18 -0.06 -7.52 2.65
N THR A 19 0.37 -8.78 2.55
CA THR A 19 1.65 -9.12 1.91
C THR A 19 1.69 -8.61 0.48
N HIS A 20 0.60 -8.82 -0.29
CA HIS A 20 0.52 -8.33 -1.66
C HIS A 20 0.63 -6.81 -1.75
N ALA A 21 -0.06 -6.06 -0.88
CA ALA A 21 0.03 -4.60 -0.84
C ALA A 21 1.44 -4.11 -0.45
N LEU A 22 2.11 -4.79 0.48
CA LEU A 22 3.49 -4.48 0.85
C LEU A 22 4.47 -4.73 -0.29
N THR A 23 4.30 -5.84 -1.03
CA THR A 23 5.12 -6.13 -2.22
C THR A 23 4.93 -5.07 -3.30
N GLN A 24 3.69 -4.65 -3.57
CA GLN A 24 3.42 -3.57 -4.52
C GLN A 24 4.06 -2.24 -4.10
N ARG A 25 3.97 -1.90 -2.80
CA ARG A 25 4.60 -0.69 -2.25
C ARG A 25 6.12 -0.72 -2.39
N ALA A 26 6.76 -1.85 -2.09
CA ALA A 26 8.20 -2.02 -2.25
C ALA A 26 8.62 -1.84 -3.71
N ALA A 27 7.93 -2.50 -4.65
CA ALA A 27 8.19 -2.37 -6.08
C ALA A 27 8.04 -0.93 -6.59
N MET A 28 7.02 -0.20 -6.12
CA MET A 28 6.84 1.22 -6.47
C MET A 28 7.97 2.09 -5.92
N ALA A 29 8.41 1.86 -4.68
CA ALA A 29 9.51 2.60 -4.08
C ALA A 29 10.84 2.36 -4.83
N GLU A 30 11.10 1.12 -5.23
CA GLU A 30 12.26 0.77 -6.05
C GLU A 30 12.21 1.44 -7.42
N ALA A 31 11.06 1.41 -8.09
CA ALA A 31 10.86 2.07 -9.38
C ALA A 31 11.10 3.58 -9.30
N VAL A 32 10.58 4.24 -8.24
CA VAL A 32 10.86 5.66 -7.97
C VAL A 32 12.35 5.90 -7.75
N GLY A 33 13.03 5.04 -6.98
CA GLY A 33 14.48 5.14 -6.77
C GLY A 33 15.28 5.06 -8.07
N ILE A 34 14.94 4.11 -8.95
CA ILE A 34 15.56 3.96 -10.27
C ILE A 34 15.34 5.21 -11.11
N MET A 35 14.10 5.72 -11.18
CA MET A 35 13.77 6.92 -11.96
C MET A 35 14.54 8.15 -11.48
N ARG A 36 14.63 8.35 -10.17
CA ARG A 36 15.41 9.46 -9.58
C ARG A 36 16.89 9.35 -9.94
N CYS A 37 17.45 8.14 -9.93
CA CYS A 37 18.84 7.90 -10.28
C CYS A 37 19.11 8.17 -11.77
N TRP A 38 18.23 7.71 -12.66
CA TRP A 38 18.44 7.81 -14.11
C TRP A 38 18.10 9.18 -14.69
N GLN A 39 17.01 9.80 -14.23
CA GLN A 39 16.44 10.99 -14.84
C GLN A 39 16.72 12.27 -14.04
N SER A 40 17.40 12.17 -12.89
CA SER A 40 17.65 13.29 -11.98
C SER A 40 16.37 14.04 -11.59
N CYS A 41 15.23 13.33 -11.53
CA CYS A 41 13.93 13.87 -11.12
C CYS A 41 13.70 13.72 -9.61
N ASP A 42 12.75 14.46 -9.06
CA ASP A 42 12.32 14.27 -7.68
C ASP A 42 11.36 13.08 -7.53
N ALA A 43 11.08 12.69 -6.29
CA ALA A 43 10.23 11.53 -6.02
C ALA A 43 8.76 11.72 -6.43
N VAL A 44 8.27 12.96 -6.46
CA VAL A 44 6.89 13.28 -6.79
C VAL A 44 6.69 13.18 -8.30
N GLN A 45 7.62 13.75 -9.06
CA GLN A 45 7.67 13.66 -10.52
C GLN A 45 7.85 12.21 -10.96
N ALA A 46 8.80 11.47 -10.36
CA ALA A 46 8.99 10.06 -10.66
C ALA A 46 7.72 9.22 -10.44
N ARG A 47 7.00 9.46 -9.33
CA ARG A 47 5.77 8.73 -9.05
C ARG A 47 4.67 9.07 -10.04
N ARG A 48 4.53 10.34 -10.42
CA ARG A 48 3.58 10.79 -11.42
C ARG A 48 3.86 10.16 -12.78
N ASP A 49 5.11 10.18 -13.21
CA ASP A 49 5.52 9.63 -14.50
C ASP A 49 5.34 8.10 -14.56
N LEU A 50 5.47 7.38 -13.43
CA LEU A 50 5.17 5.94 -13.35
C LEU A 50 3.66 5.64 -13.45
N VAL A 51 2.82 6.49 -12.86
CA VAL A 51 1.36 6.38 -12.95
C VAL A 51 0.87 6.73 -14.36
N ASP A 52 1.38 7.82 -14.91
CA ASP A 52 0.96 8.37 -16.21
C ASP A 52 1.46 7.50 -17.39
N ASN A 53 2.67 6.92 -17.31
CA ASN A 53 3.19 6.00 -18.34
C ASN A 53 2.74 4.54 -18.17
N GLY A 54 2.10 4.20 -17.04
CA GLY A 54 1.62 2.86 -16.70
C GLY A 54 0.38 2.40 -17.47
N GLY A 55 -0.12 3.20 -18.43
CA GLY A 55 -1.07 2.79 -19.47
C GLY A 55 -2.13 1.77 -19.05
N GLY A 56 -3.06 2.15 -18.16
CA GLY A 56 -4.21 1.31 -17.77
C GLY A 56 -4.54 1.24 -16.27
N VAL A 57 -4.11 2.21 -15.47
CA VAL A 57 -4.07 2.11 -13.99
C VAL A 57 -5.30 2.70 -13.27
N ASP A 58 -6.31 3.21 -13.98
CA ASP A 58 -7.48 3.87 -13.38
C ASP A 58 -8.28 2.99 -12.40
N ARG A 59 -8.12 1.67 -12.42
CA ARG A 59 -8.78 0.74 -11.49
C ARG A 59 -7.87 0.20 -10.38
N GLN A 60 -6.55 0.16 -10.58
CA GLN A 60 -5.60 -0.40 -9.61
C GLN A 60 -5.12 0.66 -8.61
N ASP A 61 -4.99 1.91 -9.06
CA ASP A 61 -4.60 3.04 -8.21
C ASP A 61 -5.68 3.47 -7.24
N ALA A 62 -6.96 3.35 -7.63
CA ALA A 62 -8.07 3.66 -6.72
C ALA A 62 -8.10 2.70 -5.51
N GLU A 63 -7.77 1.41 -5.72
CA GLU A 63 -7.72 0.43 -4.63
C GLU A 63 -6.42 0.55 -3.83
N ALA A 64 -5.27 0.78 -4.48
CA ALA A 64 -4.00 1.01 -3.80
C ALA A 64 -4.00 2.31 -2.97
N ALA A 65 -4.65 3.37 -3.45
CA ALA A 65 -4.86 4.62 -2.72
C ALA A 65 -5.81 4.41 -1.54
N ARG A 66 -6.90 3.64 -1.70
CA ARG A 66 -7.79 3.28 -0.58
C ARG A 66 -7.07 2.44 0.47
N VAL A 67 -6.29 1.44 0.06
CA VAL A 67 -5.50 0.61 0.97
C VAL A 67 -4.43 1.45 1.68
N THR A 68 -3.81 2.39 0.97
CA THR A 68 -2.86 3.33 1.57
C THR A 68 -3.52 4.21 2.61
N ALA A 69 -4.64 4.85 2.29
CA ALA A 69 -5.40 5.67 3.24
C ALA A 69 -5.90 4.86 4.45
N LEU A 70 -6.30 3.60 4.25
CA LEU A 70 -6.69 2.71 5.34
C LEU A 70 -5.51 2.35 6.26
N VAL A 71 -4.35 2.06 5.67
CA VAL A 71 -3.13 1.74 6.42
C VAL A 71 -2.63 2.97 7.17
N ASP A 72 -2.67 4.15 6.55
CA ASP A 72 -2.25 5.41 7.17
C ASP A 72 -3.18 5.76 8.34
N ALA A 73 -4.51 5.67 8.17
CA ALA A 73 -5.46 5.87 9.26
C ALA A 73 -5.31 4.85 10.40
N LEU A 74 -4.89 3.62 10.10
CA LEU A 74 -4.61 2.59 11.11
C LEU A 74 -3.28 2.86 11.83
N ALA A 75 -2.27 3.36 11.10
CA ALA A 75 -1.00 3.78 11.67
C ALA A 75 -1.19 4.99 12.60
N ASP A 76 -1.98 5.98 12.17
CA ASP A 76 -2.32 7.17 12.96
C ASP A 76 -3.12 6.80 14.22
N ARG A 77 -4.05 5.84 14.13
CA ARG A 77 -4.77 5.30 15.31
C ARG A 77 -3.89 4.46 16.23
N ARG A 78 -2.86 3.79 15.73
CA ARG A 78 -1.90 3.03 16.54
C ARG A 78 -0.85 3.95 17.17
N ALA A 79 -0.65 5.13 16.58
CA ALA A 79 0.19 6.18 17.10
C ALA A 79 -0.50 7.02 18.19
N ASP A 80 -1.81 6.82 18.44
CA ASP A 80 -2.52 7.30 19.63
C ASP A 80 -2.27 6.30 20.77
N PRO A 81 -1.34 6.59 21.69
CA PRO A 81 -1.06 5.73 22.80
C PRO A 81 -2.06 6.12 23.90
N ASP A 82 -3.04 5.26 24.19
CA ASP A 82 -3.84 5.37 25.41
C ASP A 82 -2.96 5.05 26.64
N TRP A 83 -1.95 5.90 26.92
CA TRP A 83 -1.05 5.75 28.06
C TRP A 83 -1.54 6.46 29.33
N ASP A 84 -2.67 7.16 29.30
CA ASP A 84 -3.23 7.78 30.51
C ASP A 84 -4.74 7.53 30.64
N SER A 85 -5.09 6.56 31.50
CA SER A 85 -6.36 6.41 32.24
C SER A 85 -6.18 5.45 33.40
#